data_AF-A0A2T3WCQ0-F1
#
_entry.id   AF-A0A2T3WCQ0-F1
#
_cell.length_a   1.000
_cell.length_b   1.000
_cell.length_c   1.000
_cell.angle_alpha   90.00
_cell.angle_beta   90.00
_cell.angle_gamma   90.00
#
_symmetry.space_group_name_H-M   'P 1'
#
loop_
_entity.id
_entity.type
_entity.pdbx_description
1 polymer ?
#
loop_
_entity_poly.entity_id
_entity_poly.type
_entity_poly.pdbx_seq_one_letter_code
_entity_poly.pdbx_strand_id
1 'polypeptide(L)'
;MAPDAGLRAAFLGAHYGLGGERVTLQGTQPGHRPPWAPPGGRWAMITAYNPGAQPQSRAENVSAQARLRQQAARWAPLETVNGSGPHAEPSLLLRGVPLREAAALGRASGQVAIVWGVGRRAALVWLQGEGARPERHWLSPVP
;
A
#
# COMPACT_ATOMS: atom_id res chain seq x y z
N MET A 1 12.17 3.43 16.74
CA MET A 1 10.81 3.61 17.29
C MET A 1 9.92 2.53 16.69
N ALA A 2 9.19 1.77 17.51
CA ALA A 2 8.18 0.85 17.00
C ALA A 2 7.02 1.66 16.40
N PRO A 3 6.34 1.18 15.35
CA PRO A 3 5.19 1.87 14.80
C PRO A 3 4.09 1.99 15.86
N ASP A 4 3.40 3.12 15.88
CA ASP A 4 2.25 3.36 16.76
C ASP A 4 1.22 2.23 16.61
N ALA A 5 0.72 1.71 17.72
CA ALA A 5 -0.15 0.53 17.72
C ALA A 5 -1.49 0.80 17.02
N GLY A 6 -2.02 2.02 17.15
CA GLY A 6 -3.25 2.45 16.47
C GLY A 6 -3.04 2.57 14.96
N LEU A 7 -1.92 3.15 14.54
CA LEU A 7 -1.55 3.23 13.13
C LEU A 7 -1.39 1.85 12.50
N ARG A 8 -0.72 0.92 13.20
CA ARG A 8 -0.61 -0.48 12.76
C ARG A 8 -1.97 -1.13 12.61
N ALA A 9 -2.86 -0.98 13.60
CA ALA A 9 -4.22 -1.54 13.53
C ALA A 9 -5.00 -0.97 12.33
N ALA A 10 -4.86 0.33 12.04
CA ALA A 10 -5.49 0.97 10.89
C ALA A 10 -5.03 0.36 9.55
N PHE A 11 -3.72 0.15 9.35
CA PHE A 11 -3.21 -0.52 8.15
C PHE A 11 -3.70 -1.96 8.04
N LEU A 12 -3.70 -2.73 9.13
CA LEU A 12 -4.14 -4.13 9.09
C LEU A 12 -5.65 -4.28 8.88
N GLY A 13 -6.45 -3.31 9.32
CA GLY A 13 -7.90 -3.26 9.10
C GLY A 13 -8.31 -2.67 7.74
N ALA A 14 -7.40 -2.05 7.01
CA ALA A 14 -7.71 -1.45 5.72
C ALA A 14 -7.88 -2.49 4.62
N HIS A 15 -8.67 -2.12 3.61
CA HIS A 15 -8.87 -2.91 2.41
C HIS A 15 -7.92 -2.42 1.31
N TYR A 16 -7.43 -3.34 0.47
CA TYR A 16 -6.41 -3.07 -0.54
C TYR A 16 -6.79 -3.70 -1.87
N GLY A 17 -6.54 -3.05 -3.00
CA GLY A 17 -6.70 -3.64 -4.33
C GLY A 17 -7.62 -2.88 -5.28
N LEU A 18 -7.87 -3.51 -6.43
CA LEU A 18 -8.75 -3.01 -7.49
C LEU A 18 -10.23 -3.14 -7.08
N GLY A 19 -11.11 -2.39 -7.74
CA GLY A 19 -12.56 -2.52 -7.56
C GLY A 19 -13.02 -3.97 -7.78
N GLY A 20 -13.76 -4.53 -6.81
CA GLY A 20 -14.21 -5.93 -6.84
C GLY A 20 -13.17 -6.98 -6.38
N GLU A 21 -11.89 -6.63 -6.31
CA GLU A 21 -10.79 -7.56 -5.98
C GLU A 21 -9.99 -7.05 -4.76
N ARG A 22 -10.72 -6.79 -3.67
CA ARG A 22 -10.16 -6.23 -2.44
C ARG A 22 -9.71 -7.32 -1.47
N VAL A 23 -8.63 -7.03 -0.74
CA VAL A 23 -8.02 -7.93 0.25
C VAL A 23 -7.66 -7.19 1.53
N THR A 24 -7.43 -7.93 2.61
CA THR A 24 -6.88 -7.44 3.88
C THR A 24 -5.52 -8.09 4.18
N LEU A 25 -4.78 -7.56 5.16
CA LEU A 25 -3.46 -8.04 5.60
C LEU A 25 -3.52 -8.93 6.85
N GLN A 26 -4.57 -9.74 7.00
CA GLN A 26 -4.83 -10.53 8.21
C GLN A 26 -4.80 -12.05 8.00
N GLY A 27 -4.33 -12.52 6.85
CA GLY A 27 -4.33 -13.96 6.58
C GLY A 27 -3.38 -14.73 7.50
N THR A 28 -3.93 -15.75 8.16
CA THR A 28 -3.18 -16.71 8.99
C THR A 28 -2.85 -18.01 8.22
N GLN A 29 -3.44 -18.21 7.04
CA GLN A 29 -3.23 -19.35 6.14
C GLN A 29 -2.69 -18.89 4.78
N PRO A 30 -2.15 -19.79 3.92
CA PRO A 30 -1.67 -19.45 2.58
C PRO A 30 -2.80 -18.86 1.71
N GLY A 31 -2.92 -17.53 1.78
CA GLY A 31 -4.15 -16.79 1.53
C GLY A 31 -4.64 -16.66 0.09
N HIS A 32 -5.66 -15.81 -0.06
CA HIS A 32 -6.32 -15.49 -1.32
C HIS A 32 -5.32 -14.94 -2.34
N ARG A 33 -5.51 -15.31 -3.60
CA ARG A 33 -4.65 -14.85 -4.70
C ARG A 33 -5.49 -14.04 -5.67
N PRO A 34 -5.50 -12.70 -5.53
CA PRO A 34 -6.15 -11.87 -6.51
C PRO A 34 -5.40 -11.92 -7.86
N PRO A 35 -6.08 -11.73 -9.00
CA PRO A 35 -5.46 -11.75 -10.33
C PRO A 35 -4.29 -10.78 -10.50
N TRP A 36 -4.33 -9.65 -9.81
CA TRP A 36 -3.25 -8.66 -9.82
C TRP A 36 -1.98 -9.07 -9.05
N ALA A 37 -2.00 -10.19 -8.33
CA ALA A 37 -0.87 -10.75 -7.58
C ALA A 37 -0.51 -12.18 -8.06
N PRO A 38 0.00 -12.34 -9.29
CA PRO A 38 0.32 -13.66 -9.83
C PRO A 38 1.43 -14.36 -9.03
N PRO A 39 1.55 -15.70 -9.10
CA PRO A 39 2.60 -16.44 -8.40
C PRO A 39 4.00 -15.92 -8.74
N GLY A 40 4.81 -15.63 -7.70
CA GLY A 40 6.15 -15.08 -7.87
C GLY A 40 6.21 -13.61 -8.34
N GLY A 41 5.07 -13.02 -8.73
CA GLY A 41 4.97 -11.64 -9.18
C GLY A 41 5.08 -10.65 -8.02
N ARG A 42 5.95 -9.66 -8.17
CA ARG A 42 6.11 -8.55 -7.21
C ARG A 42 5.03 -7.50 -7.43
N TRP A 43 4.58 -6.89 -6.36
CA TRP A 43 3.64 -5.78 -6.43
C TRP A 43 3.79 -4.84 -5.23
N ALA A 44 3.34 -3.59 -5.38
CA ALA A 44 3.20 -2.64 -4.28
C ALA A 44 1.91 -1.84 -4.40
N MET A 45 1.32 -1.45 -3.27
CA MET A 45 0.27 -0.45 -3.21
C MET A 45 0.75 0.77 -2.44
N ILE A 46 0.64 1.94 -3.08
CA ILE A 46 1.16 3.20 -2.56
C ILE A 46 0.10 4.28 -2.74
N THR A 47 -0.20 5.01 -1.67
CA THR A 47 -1.00 6.24 -1.69
C THR A 47 -0.08 7.41 -1.36
N ALA A 48 -0.40 8.61 -1.85
CA ALA A 48 0.22 9.85 -1.39
C ALA A 48 -0.73 10.68 -0.51
N TYR A 49 -1.91 10.14 -0.16
CA TYR A 49 -2.84 10.80 0.73
C TYR A 49 -2.32 10.77 2.17
N ASN A 50 -2.64 11.83 2.92
CA ASN A 50 -2.40 11.97 4.35
C ASN A 50 -0.95 11.59 4.77
N PRO A 51 0.08 12.25 4.19
CA PRO A 51 1.48 12.02 4.55
C PRO A 51 1.68 12.13 6.06
N GLY A 52 2.55 11.29 6.61
CA GLY A 52 2.76 11.20 8.06
C GLY A 52 1.55 10.65 8.83
N ALA A 53 0.56 10.06 8.13
CA ALA A 53 -0.76 9.74 8.68
C ALA A 53 -1.48 10.98 9.27
N GLN A 54 -1.20 12.16 8.72
CA GLN A 54 -1.85 13.41 9.11
C GLN A 54 -2.89 13.82 8.08
N PRO A 55 -4.13 14.14 8.48
CA PRO A 55 -5.14 14.66 7.57
C PRO A 55 -4.62 15.88 6.79
N GLN A 56 -4.88 15.90 5.49
CA GLN A 56 -4.60 17.04 4.62
C GLN A 56 -5.87 17.50 3.91
N SER A 57 -5.84 18.69 3.32
CA SER A 57 -6.92 19.11 2.45
C SER A 57 -7.03 18.20 1.23
N ARG A 58 -8.23 18.15 0.64
CA ARG A 58 -8.47 17.38 -0.60
C ARG A 58 -7.54 17.84 -1.74
N ALA A 59 -7.30 19.14 -1.87
CA ALA A 59 -6.47 19.70 -2.93
C ALA A 59 -5.00 19.27 -2.80
N GLU A 60 -4.46 19.30 -1.58
CA GLU A 60 -3.09 18.84 -1.29
C GLU A 60 -2.93 17.35 -1.59
N ASN A 61 -3.87 16.53 -1.12
CA ASN A 61 -3.88 15.08 -1.37
C ASN A 61 -3.95 14.76 -2.87
N VAL A 62 -4.81 15.46 -3.63
CA VAL A 62 -4.90 15.29 -5.10
C VAL A 62 -3.59 15.67 -5.79
N SER A 63 -2.95 16.77 -5.37
CA SER A 63 -1.66 17.21 -5.92
C SER A 63 -0.55 16.20 -5.62
N ALA A 64 -0.45 15.72 -4.38
CA ALA A 64 0.50 14.71 -3.96
C ALA A 64 0.32 13.40 -4.75
N GLN A 65 -0.92 12.95 -4.93
CA GLN A 65 -1.24 11.76 -5.70
C GLN A 65 -0.89 11.90 -7.18
N ALA A 66 -1.10 13.08 -7.78
CA ALA A 66 -0.67 13.36 -9.15
C ALA A 66 0.85 13.28 -9.32
N ARG A 67 1.62 13.79 -8.34
CA ARG A 67 3.09 13.65 -8.34
C ARG A 67 3.52 12.18 -8.22
N LEU A 68 2.89 11.41 -7.33
CA LEU A 68 3.15 9.97 -7.21
C LEU A 68 2.88 9.23 -8.53
N ARG A 69 1.77 9.54 -9.23
CA ARG A 69 1.47 8.97 -10.57
C ARG A 69 2.57 9.23 -11.57
N GLN A 70 3.09 10.46 -11.63
CA GLN A 70 4.19 10.82 -12.53
C GLN A 70 5.46 10.04 -12.20
N GLN A 71 5.84 9.97 -10.92
CA GLN A 71 7.03 9.22 -10.47
C GLN A 71 6.90 7.71 -10.73
N ALA A 72 5.68 7.17 -10.63
CA ALA A 72 5.39 5.76 -10.83
C ALA A 72 5.13 5.36 -12.28
N ALA A 73 5.07 6.30 -13.23
CA ALA A 73 4.61 6.09 -14.61
C ALA A 73 5.30 4.92 -15.32
N ARG A 74 6.61 4.71 -15.08
CA ARG A 74 7.39 3.61 -15.69
C ARG A 74 6.88 2.21 -15.33
N TRP A 75 6.05 2.09 -14.30
CA TRP A 75 5.45 0.82 -13.85
C TRP A 75 4.04 0.60 -14.39
N ALA A 76 3.53 1.48 -15.26
CA ALA A 76 2.16 1.46 -15.77
C ALA A 76 1.15 1.26 -14.61
N PRO A 77 1.07 2.23 -13.67
CA PRO A 77 0.31 2.06 -12.44
C PRO A 77 -1.18 1.81 -12.73
N LEU A 78 -1.78 0.92 -11.96
CA LEU A 78 -3.23 0.75 -11.94
C LEU A 78 -3.81 1.55 -10.78
N GLU A 79 -4.89 2.29 -11.02
CA GLU A 79 -5.59 3.02 -9.96
C GLU A 79 -6.30 2.02 -9.03
N THR A 80 -6.03 2.16 -7.74
CA THR A 80 -6.64 1.37 -6.66
C THR A 80 -7.19 2.28 -5.58
N VAL A 81 -7.78 1.67 -4.55
CA VAL A 81 -8.20 2.37 -3.35
C VAL A 81 -7.63 1.65 -2.14
N ASN A 82 -7.15 2.42 -1.17
CA ASN A 82 -6.84 1.93 0.18
C ASN A 82 -8.00 2.33 1.11
N GLY A 83 -8.38 1.45 2.03
CA GLY A 83 -9.51 1.71 2.94
C GLY A 83 -10.89 1.62 2.26
N SER A 84 -11.93 2.05 2.96
CA SER A 84 -13.32 1.95 2.52
C SER A 84 -14.18 3.09 3.10
N GLY A 85 -15.31 3.38 2.46
CA GLY A 85 -16.23 4.42 2.91
C GLY A 85 -15.55 5.79 3.03
N PRO A 86 -15.72 6.53 4.14
CA PRO A 86 -15.09 7.84 4.36
C PRO A 86 -13.55 7.81 4.37
N HIS A 87 -12.94 6.65 4.59
CA HIS A 87 -11.49 6.45 4.59
C HIS A 87 -10.96 5.86 3.28
N ALA A 88 -11.76 5.89 2.21
CA ALA A 88 -11.33 5.45 0.89
C ALA A 88 -10.35 6.46 0.28
N GLU A 89 -9.10 6.06 0.13
CA GLU A 89 -8.04 6.88 -0.42
C GLU A 89 -7.59 6.35 -1.79
N PRO A 90 -7.52 7.20 -2.83
CA PRO A 90 -6.90 6.84 -4.09
C PRO A 90 -5.46 6.35 -3.88
N SER A 91 -5.13 5.21 -4.47
CA SER A 91 -3.80 4.61 -4.40
C SER A 91 -3.39 4.05 -5.76
N LEU A 92 -2.12 3.67 -5.89
CA LEU A 92 -1.59 3.03 -7.09
C LEU A 92 -1.13 1.61 -6.76
N LEU A 93 -1.50 0.67 -7.61
CA LEU A 93 -0.91 -0.65 -7.68
C LEU A 93 0.18 -0.68 -8.74
N LEU A 94 1.40 -1.00 -8.32
CA LEU A 94 2.58 -1.12 -9.18
C LEU A 94 2.96 -2.60 -9.29
N ARG A 95 3.00 -3.14 -10.51
CA ARG A 95 3.43 -4.54 -10.75
C ARG A 95 4.92 -4.57 -11.08
N GLY A 96 5.62 -5.62 -10.63
CA GLY A 96 7.06 -5.82 -10.88
C GLY A 96 8.00 -4.95 -10.04
N VAL A 97 7.48 -3.98 -9.29
CA VAL A 97 8.31 -3.02 -8.55
C VAL A 97 9.15 -3.68 -7.45
N PRO A 98 10.47 -3.45 -7.41
CA PRO A 98 11.33 -3.89 -6.30
C PRO A 98 10.98 -3.14 -5.01
N LEU A 99 11.11 -3.83 -3.86
CA LEU A 99 10.84 -3.25 -2.54
C LEU A 99 11.58 -1.92 -2.32
N ARG A 100 12.86 -1.82 -2.72
CA ARG A 100 13.66 -0.60 -2.56
C ARG A 100 13.02 0.62 -3.27
N GLU A 101 12.44 0.40 -4.44
CA GLU A 101 11.88 1.47 -5.27
C GLU A 101 10.47 1.83 -4.80
N ALA A 102 9.68 0.83 -4.42
CA ALA A 102 8.39 1.05 -3.77
C ALA A 102 8.57 1.86 -2.47
N ALA A 103 9.57 1.51 -1.65
CA ALA A 103 9.90 2.24 -0.43
C ALA A 103 10.39 3.67 -0.71
N ALA A 104 11.17 3.88 -1.78
CA ALA A 104 11.60 5.21 -2.19
C ALA A 104 10.40 6.09 -2.60
N LEU A 105 9.46 5.56 -3.38
CA LEU A 105 8.22 6.25 -3.76
C LEU A 105 7.36 6.58 -2.54
N GLY A 106 7.19 5.62 -1.62
CA GLY A 106 6.46 5.84 -0.37
C GLY A 106 7.08 6.96 0.47
N ARG A 107 8.41 6.97 0.63
CA ARG A 107 9.11 8.04 1.37
C ARG A 107 8.98 9.40 0.68
N ALA A 108 9.15 9.45 -0.65
CA ALA A 108 8.97 10.67 -1.42
C ALA A 108 7.54 11.23 -1.32
N SER A 109 6.56 10.35 -1.08
CA SER A 109 5.16 10.71 -0.85
C SER A 109 4.82 10.99 0.62
N GLY A 110 5.81 11.02 1.51
CA GLY A 110 5.63 11.25 2.94
C GLY A 110 4.94 10.11 3.69
N GLN A 111 4.84 8.92 3.11
CA GLN A 111 4.15 7.80 3.74
C GLN A 111 4.96 7.18 4.87
N VAL A 112 4.25 6.79 5.92
CA VAL A 112 4.81 6.07 7.08
C VAL A 112 4.93 4.57 6.82
N ALA A 113 4.10 4.02 5.93
CA ALA A 113 4.17 2.64 5.48
C ALA A 113 3.61 2.48 4.05
N ILE A 114 3.97 1.37 3.41
CA ILE A 114 3.36 0.91 2.14
C ILE A 114 3.02 -0.57 2.25
N VAL A 115 2.22 -1.08 1.31
CA VAL A 115 2.03 -2.52 1.15
C VAL A 115 2.87 -3.01 -0.02
N TRP A 116 3.66 -4.07 0.21
CA TRP A 116 4.46 -4.72 -0.85
C TRP A 116 4.31 -6.23 -0.76
N GLY A 117 4.33 -6.95 -1.88
CA GLY A 117 4.18 -8.39 -1.85
C GLY A 117 4.78 -9.15 -3.02
N VAL A 118 4.75 -10.48 -2.88
CA VAL A 118 5.12 -11.46 -3.89
C VAL A 118 4.02 -12.52 -3.95
N GLY A 119 3.23 -12.52 -5.02
CA GLY A 119 1.98 -13.27 -5.08
C GLY A 119 1.10 -12.98 -3.86
N ARG A 120 0.63 -14.03 -3.18
CA ARG A 120 -0.23 -13.93 -1.98
C ARG A 120 0.50 -13.56 -0.67
N ARG A 121 1.84 -13.52 -0.66
CA ARG A 121 2.61 -13.03 0.49
C ARG A 121 2.70 -11.52 0.40
N ALA A 122 2.29 -10.84 1.46
CA ALA A 122 2.37 -9.39 1.56
C ALA A 122 3.22 -8.99 2.76
N ALA A 123 3.63 -7.73 2.79
CA ALA A 123 4.22 -7.08 3.92
C ALA A 123 3.67 -5.67 4.07
N LEU A 124 3.35 -5.29 5.31
CA LEU A 124 3.26 -3.91 5.69
C LEU A 124 4.69 -3.41 5.91
N VAL A 125 5.15 -2.51 5.06
CA VAL A 125 6.54 -2.05 5.05
C VAL A 125 6.60 -0.67 5.70
N TRP A 126 7.12 -0.61 6.91
CA TRP A 126 7.34 0.64 7.63
C TRP A 126 8.53 1.40 7.05
N LEU A 127 8.34 2.71 6.83
CA LEU A 127 9.28 3.58 6.12
C LEU A 127 10.01 4.58 7.04
N GLN A 128 9.64 4.64 8.31
CA GLN A 128 10.23 5.51 9.32
C GLN A 128 11.64 5.03 9.73
N GLY A 129 12.58 5.97 9.86
CA GLY A 129 13.97 5.71 10.24
C GLY A 129 14.84 5.21 9.07
N GLU A 130 16.00 4.66 9.40
CA GLU A 130 16.91 4.09 8.41
C GLU A 130 16.42 2.72 7.92
N GLY A 131 16.23 2.60 6.61
CA GLY A 131 15.83 1.35 5.96
C GLY A 131 14.33 1.06 6.00
N ALA A 132 13.91 0.10 5.17
CA ALA A 132 12.53 -0.37 5.10
C ALA A 132 12.35 -1.59 6.00
N ARG A 133 11.33 -1.60 6.86
CA ARG A 133 11.08 -2.68 7.83
C ARG A 133 9.80 -3.46 7.48
N PRO A 134 9.91 -4.65 6.86
CA PRO A 134 8.75 -5.43 6.45
C PRO A 134 8.17 -6.24 7.61
N GLU A 135 6.88 -6.05 7.88
CA GLU A 135 6.06 -6.92 8.71
C GLU A 135 5.24 -7.83 7.79
N ARG A 136 5.41 -9.15 7.89
CA ARG A 136 4.91 -10.10 6.87
C ARG A 136 3.51 -10.62 7.21
N HIS A 137 2.66 -10.65 6.19
CA HIS A 137 1.27 -11.11 6.26
C HIS A 137 0.92 -11.98 5.06
N TRP A 138 -0.25 -12.63 5.13
CA TRP A 138 -0.91 -13.18 3.96
C TRP A 138 -2.10 -12.31 3.56
N LEU A 139 -2.39 -12.27 2.26
CA LEU A 139 -3.62 -11.67 1.76
C LEU A 139 -4.83 -12.52 2.15
N SER A 140 -5.88 -11.89 2.68
CA SER A 140 -7.18 -12.52 2.90
C SER A 140 -8.26 -11.81 2.08
N PRO A 141 -9.35 -12.49 1.69
CA PRO A 141 -10.53 -11.80 1.19
C PRO A 141 -11.03 -10.77 2.21
N VAL A 142 -11.66 -9.70 1.72
CA VAL A 142 -12.49 -8.84 2.58
C VAL A 142 -13.69 -9.67 3.07
N PRO A 143 -14.12 -9.55 4.34
CA PRO A 143 -15.31 -10.21 4.87
C PRO A 143 -16.60 -9.90 4.10
#